data_AF-L8M6Q8-F1
#
_entry.id   AF-L8M6Q8-F1
#
_cell.length_a   1.000
_cell.length_b   1.000
_cell.length_c   1.000
_cell.angle_alpha   90.00
_cell.angle_beta   90.00
_cell.angle_gamma   90.00
#
_symmetry.space_group_name_H-M   'P 1'
#
loop_
_entity.id
_entity.type
_entity.pdbx_description
1 polymer ?
#
loop_
_entity_poly.entity_id
_entity_poly.type
_entity_poly.pdbx_seq_one_letter_code
_entity_poly.pdbx_strand_id
1 'polypeptide(L)' 'MINNPFVLYSMIASLLFCIWLGLFLLDSTTPKTDKISWLVLLIAPLFWPIVLPLAIWELIHKSKVSYQFHLIEPNAFPIK' A
#
# COMPACT_ATOMS: atom_id res chain seq x y z
N MET A 1 -21.01 21.94 3.39
CA MET A 1 -20.61 21.70 4.79
C MET A 1 -20.58 20.20 4.97
N ILE A 2 -19.40 19.58 5.08
CA ILE A 2 -19.25 18.13 5.23
C ILE A 2 -19.24 17.84 6.74
N ASN A 3 -20.43 17.59 7.28
CA ASN A 3 -20.64 17.49 8.73
C ASN A 3 -20.85 16.03 9.15
N ASN A 4 -20.85 15.11 8.17
CA ASN A 4 -21.18 13.73 8.37
C ASN A 4 -19.90 12.88 8.36
N PRO A 5 -19.52 12.25 9.48
CA PRO A 5 -18.33 11.43 9.56
C PRO A 5 -18.34 10.26 8.56
N PHE A 6 -19.52 9.74 8.19
CA PHE A 6 -19.66 8.71 7.17
C PHE A 6 -19.23 9.20 5.77
N VAL A 7 -19.51 10.46 5.45
CA VAL A 7 -19.13 11.05 4.16
C VAL A 7 -17.62 11.24 4.11
N LEU A 8 -17.02 11.79 5.17
CA LEU A 8 -15.55 11.93 5.28
C LEU A 8 -14.85 10.58 5.17
N TYR A 9 -15.34 9.58 5.90
CA TYR A 9 -14.80 8.22 5.87
C TYR A 9 -14.86 7.63 4.46
N SER A 10 -16.01 7.73 3.78
CA SER A 10 -16.18 7.21 2.42
C SER A 10 -15.34 7.98 1.40
N MET A 11 -15.15 9.28 1.60
CA MET A 11 -14.36 10.13 0.71
C MET A 11 -12.86 9.78 0.79
N ILE A 12 -12.35 9.53 2.01
CA ILE A 12 -10.97 9.05 2.22
C ILE A 12 -10.79 7.64 1.64
N ALA A 13 -11.72 6.73 1.92
CA ALA A 13 -11.68 5.36 1.38
C ALA A 13 -11.67 5.36 -0.16
N SER A 14 -12.50 6.20 -0.79
CA SER A 14 -12.54 6.35 -2.25
C SER A 14 -11.24 6.92 -2.81
N LEU A 15 -10.62 7.88 -2.12
CA LEU A 15 -9.34 8.45 -2.55
C LEU A 15 -8.23 7.39 -2.52
N LEU A 16 -8.13 6.62 -1.42
CA LEU A 16 -7.16 5.54 -1.28
C LEU A 16 -7.36 4.46 -2.34
N PHE A 17 -8.63 4.08 -2.60
CA PHE A 17 -8.97 3.15 -3.67
C PHE A 17 -8.45 3.63 -5.03
N CYS A 18 -8.67 4.89 -5.40
CA CYS A 18 -8.19 5.45 -6.67
C CYS A 18 -6.65 5.42 -6.77
N ILE A 19 -5.95 5.82 -5.71
CA ILE A 19 -4.48 5.81 -5.68
C ILE A 19 -3.95 4.39 -5.86
N TRP A 20 -4.49 3.43 -5.10
CA TRP A 20 -4.04 2.05 -5.13
C TRP A 20 -4.42 1.34 -6.42
N LEU A 21 -5.60 1.63 -6.98
CA LEU A 21 -6.02 1.15 -8.30
C LEU A 21 -5.07 1.66 -9.37
N GLY A 22 -4.72 2.96 -9.35
CA GLY A 22 -3.74 3.52 -10.27
C GLY A 22 -2.38 2.83 -10.18
N LEU A 23 -1.90 2.58 -8.95
CA LEU A 23 -0.66 1.86 -8.70
C LEU A 23 -0.72 0.42 -9.23
N PHE A 24 -1.82 -0.29 -8.97
CA PHE A 24 -2.04 -1.67 -9.41
C PHE A 24 -2.14 -1.78 -10.93
N LEU A 25 -2.72 -0.79 -11.61
CA LEU A 25 -2.81 -0.77 -13.07
C LEU A 25 -1.45 -0.49 -13.73
N LEU A 26 -0.61 0.32 -13.07
CA LEU A 26 0.72 0.70 -13.51
C LEU A 26 1.76 -0.40 -13.23
N ASP A 27 1.54 -1.21 -12.21
CA ASP A 27 2.34 -2.39 -11.95
C ASP A 27 2.15 -3.45 -13.05
N SER A 28 3.21 -3.71 -13.80
CA SER A 28 3.26 -4.75 -14.83
C SER A 28 3.69 -6.12 -14.31
N THR A 29 4.09 -6.22 -13.03
CA THR A 29 4.64 -7.44 -12.44
C THR A 29 3.57 -8.36 -11.87
N THR A 30 2.40 -7.82 -11.50
CA THR A 30 1.29 -8.59 -10.95
C THR A 30 0.27 -8.98 -12.03
N PRO A 31 -0.12 -10.27 -12.16
CA PRO A 31 -1.17 -10.68 -13.08
C PRO A 31 -2.51 -10.02 -12.74
N LYS A 32 -3.09 -9.25 -13.68
CA LYS A 32 -4.40 -8.58 -13.50
C LYS A 32 -5.58 -9.57 -13.40
N THR A 33 -5.34 -10.86 -13.62
CA THR A 33 -6.29 -11.96 -13.47
C THR A 33 -6.41 -12.46 -12.03
N ASP A 34 -5.52 -12.05 -11.12
CA ASP A 34 -5.54 -12.51 -9.74
C ASP A 34 -6.71 -11.87 -8.97
N LYS A 35 -7.74 -12.70 -8.73
CA LYS A 35 -8.96 -12.30 -8.03
C LYS A 35 -8.69 -11.82 -6.60
N ILE A 36 -7.62 -12.33 -5.98
CA ILE A 36 -7.20 -11.93 -4.63
C ILE A 36 -6.72 -10.47 -4.63
N SER A 37 -5.94 -10.06 -5.63
CA SER A 37 -5.44 -8.69 -5.74
C SER A 37 -6.59 -7.68 -5.86
N TRP A 38 -7.61 -8.00 -6.66
CA TRP A 38 -8.83 -7.20 -6.76
C TRP A 38 -9.64 -7.16 -5.46
N LEU A 39 -9.72 -8.29 -4.74
CA LEU A 39 -10.40 -8.37 -3.45
C LEU A 39 -9.70 -7.49 -2.41
N VAL A 40 -8.37 -7.57 -2.32
CA VAL A 40 -7.56 -6.74 -1.43
C VAL A 40 -7.71 -5.26 -1.80
N LEU A 41 -7.72 -4.93 -3.09
CA LEU A 41 -7.91 -3.56 -3.56
C LEU A 41 -9.25 -2.95 -3.10
N LEU A 42 -10.29 -3.76 -2.95
CA LEU A 42 -11.61 -3.33 -2.46
C LEU A 42 -11.68 -3.29 -0.92
N ILE A 43 -11.16 -4.31 -0.26
CA ILE A 43 -11.26 -4.46 1.20
C ILE A 43 -10.31 -3.49 1.92
N ALA A 44 -9.10 -3.31 1.42
CA ALA A 44 -8.08 -2.55 2.13
C ALA A 44 -8.42 -1.06 2.32
N PRO A 45 -9.01 -0.35 1.33
CA PRO A 45 -9.48 1.03 1.52
C PRO A 45 -10.68 1.14 2.46
N LEU A 46 -11.52 0.09 2.56
CA LEU A 46 -12.59 0.03 3.55
C LEU A 46 -12.00 -0.03 4.97
N PHE A 47 -10.99 -0.85 5.19
CA PHE A 47 -10.33 -0.95 6.49
C PHE A 47 -9.14 0.00 6.66
N TRP A 48 -9.14 1.14 5.96
CA TRP A 48 -8.02 2.09 5.96
C TRP A 48 -7.49 2.49 7.35
N PRO A 49 -8.31 2.67 8.42
CA PRO A 49 -7.78 3.09 9.72
C PRO A 49 -6.85 2.05 10.35
N ILE A 50 -6.97 0.78 9.95
CA ILE A 50 -6.14 -0.34 10.44
C ILE A 50 -5.04 -0.63 9.42
N VAL A 51 -5.40 -0.64 8.14
CA VAL A 51 -4.49 -1.01 7.05
C VAL A 51 -3.36 0.00 6.89
N LEU A 52 -3.63 1.31 6.99
CA LEU A 52 -2.59 2.34 6.85
C LEU A 52 -1.50 2.23 7.93
N PRO A 53 -1.83 2.14 9.24
CA PRO A 53 -0.82 1.92 10.27
C PRO A 53 0.01 0.65 10.04
N LEU A 54 -0.63 -0.46 9.66
CA LEU A 54 0.07 -1.71 9.38
C LEU A 54 0.99 -1.59 8.17
N ALA A 55 0.53 -0.97 7.07
CA ALA A 55 1.34 -0.75 5.88
C ALA A 55 2.55 0.14 6.17
N ILE A 56 2.35 1.23 6.94
CA ILE A 56 3.44 2.11 7.37
C ILE A 56 4.44 1.33 8.24
N TRP A 57 3.94 0.52 9.18
CA TRP A 57 4.79 -0.31 10.04
C TRP A 57 5.63 -1.31 9.22
N GLU A 58 5.02 -1.99 8.26
CA GLU A 58 5.71 -2.94 7.38
C GLU A 58 6.77 -2.24 6.51
N LEU A 59 6.44 -1.06 5.94
CA LEU A 59 7.38 -0.25 5.17
C LEU A 59 8.58 0.22 6.02
N ILE A 60 8.33 0.65 7.26
CA ILE A 60 9.40 1.03 8.21
C ILE A 60 10.27 -0.19 8.54
N HIS A 61 9.66 -1.37 8.73
CA HIS A 61 10.42 -2.57 9.05
C HIS A 61 11.27 -3.05 7.86
N LYS A 62 10.69 -3.11 6.65
CA LYS A 62 11.42 -3.45 5.43
C LYS A 62 12.55 -2.46 5.13
N SER A 63 12.32 -1.16 5.28
CA SER A 63 13.38 -0.17 5.07
C SER A 63 14.53 -0.36 6.05
N LYS A 64 14.26 -0.51 7.36
CA LYS A 64 15.29 -0.81 8.37
C LYS A 64 16.08 -2.06 8.04
N VAL A 65 15.42 -3.14 7.65
CA VAL A 65 16.07 -4.38 7.24
C VAL A 65 16.97 -4.14 6.02
N SER A 66 16.48 -3.44 5.00
CA SER A 66 17.27 -3.13 3.81
C SER A 66 18.49 -2.25 4.11
N TYR A 67 18.36 -1.27 5.01
CA TYR A 67 19.49 -0.48 5.50
C TYR A 67 20.49 -1.34 6.27
N GLN A 68 20.03 -2.22 7.16
CA GLN A 68 20.89 -3.13 7.92
C GLN A 68 21.67 -4.07 6.99
N PHE A 69 21.01 -4.67 5.99
CA PHE A 69 21.69 -5.49 4.98
C PHE A 69 22.73 -4.70 4.17
N HIS A 70 22.44 -3.44 3.81
CA HIS A 70 23.40 -2.60 3.08
C HIS A 70 24.65 -2.24 3.92
N LEU A 71 24.51 -2.10 5.24
CA LEU A 71 25.65 -1.86 6.14
C LEU A 71 26.50 -3.12 6.38
N ILE A 72 25.90 -4.31 6.26
CA ILE A 72 26.57 -5.59 6.49
C ILE A 72 27.22 -6.12 5.21
N GLU A 73 26.60 -5.93 4.04
CA GLU A 73 27.15 -6.25 2.73
C GLU A 73 26.89 -5.13 1.70
N PRO A 74 27.82 -4.15 1.58
CA PRO A 74 27.62 -2.96 0.73
C PRO A 74 27.60 -3.25 -0.78
N ASN A 75 27.93 -4.48 -1.19
CA ASN A 75 28.13 -4.92 -2.57
C ASN A 75 27.17 -6.04 -3.03
N ALA A 76 26.18 -6.42 -2.22
CA ALA A 76 25.27 -7.54 -2.51
C ALA A 76 24.02 -7.17 -3.34
N PHE A 77 23.67 -5.88 -3.49
CA PHE A 77 22.50 -5.46 -4.25
C PHE A 77 22.84 -4.36 -5.27
N PRO A 78 22.75 -4.62 -6.60
CA PRO A 78 22.86 -3.56 -7.58
C PRO A 78 21.64 -2.65 -7.46
N ILE A 79 21.87 -1.40 -7.07
CA ILE A 79 20.87 -0.34 -7.15
C ILE A 79 20.57 -0.18 -8.65
N LYS A 80 19.38 -0.60 -9.09
CA LYS A 80 18.89 -0.39 -10.46
C LYS A 80 18.12 0.91 -10.54
#